data_AF-A0A498R9K3-F1
#
_entry.id   AF-A0A498R9K3-F1
#
_cell.length_a   1.000
_cell.length_b   1.000
_cell.length_c   1.000
_cell.angle_alpha   90.00
_cell.angle_beta   90.00
_cell.angle_gamma   90.00
#
_symmetry.space_group_name_H-M   'P 1'
#
loop_
_entity.id
_entity.type
_entity.pdbx_description
1 polymer ?
#
loop_
_entity_poly.entity_id
_entity_poly.type
_entity_poly.pdbx_seq_one_letter_code
_entity_poly.pdbx_strand_id
1 'polypeptide(L)'
;MLPKGANLQKIRDGKKTYAVTPHIPGGFIKPDMIRKYADVAEKYGGILKLTSAQRIMITALRAEDIDKVWDDLGMQPAIGFANCVRSIKVCPGNSFCKRGKQDSVKLGLELDKLYHKKEMPSRMKLGVAGCPNSCSEVYIKDIGVMGTDKGWDVYVGGSAGSHPRLADLLMQDVTYEEVLRLVDIIIRYYQKNADIERMGQFIDRVGFKKFKADVLAEFYQNVSAQTPPKIEQSAAGAKIAPVAGGLTEGSLVFGDPITADSVISDIIRVYPQTVPVFRSLGMGCLGCPSATGEAVKKAAEIHGLNLTEVLAALNKVIAEK
;
A
#
# COMPACT_ATOMS: atom_id res chain seq x y z
N MET A 1 16.17 17.06 4.64
CA MET A 1 14.79 16.61 4.87
C MET A 1 14.17 16.22 3.52
N LEU A 2 13.37 15.16 3.43
CA LEU A 2 12.68 14.80 2.18
C LEU A 2 11.61 15.88 1.86
N PRO A 3 11.51 16.38 0.61
CA PRO A 3 10.46 17.32 0.23
C PRO A 3 9.08 16.69 0.43
N LYS A 4 8.13 17.46 0.97
CA LYS A 4 6.79 16.95 1.26
C LYS A 4 6.05 16.58 -0.03
N GLY A 5 5.32 15.47 0.01
CA GLY A 5 4.53 15.01 -1.15
C GLY A 5 5.35 14.46 -2.33
N ALA A 6 6.68 14.41 -2.24
CA ALA A 6 7.53 13.84 -3.29
C ALA A 6 8.17 12.51 -2.85
N ASN A 7 8.44 11.65 -3.82
CA ASN A 7 9.21 10.42 -3.61
C ASN A 7 10.64 10.63 -4.13
N LEU A 8 11.63 10.27 -3.33
CA LEU A 8 13.01 10.13 -3.82
C LEU A 8 13.05 9.01 -4.88
N GLN A 9 13.56 9.31 -6.07
CA GLN A 9 13.65 8.34 -7.16
C GLN A 9 15.05 7.78 -7.34
N LYS A 10 16.04 8.67 -7.42
CA LYS A 10 17.41 8.29 -7.76
C LYS A 10 18.41 9.19 -7.08
N ILE A 11 19.49 8.57 -6.59
CA ILE A 11 20.72 9.23 -6.16
C ILE A 11 21.80 8.85 -7.18
N ARG A 12 22.44 9.84 -7.81
CA ARG A 12 23.57 9.62 -8.73
C ARG A 12 24.59 10.73 -8.53
N ASP A 13 25.84 10.35 -8.27
CA ASP A 13 26.95 11.30 -8.02
C ASP A 13 26.57 12.33 -6.91
N GLY A 14 25.94 11.83 -5.85
CA GLY A 14 25.43 12.64 -4.73
C GLY A 14 24.16 13.46 -5.02
N LYS A 15 23.72 13.56 -6.28
CA LYS A 15 22.52 14.32 -6.68
C LYS A 15 21.26 13.48 -6.49
N LYS A 16 20.31 14.03 -5.72
CA LYS A 16 19.00 13.43 -5.46
C LYS A 16 17.98 13.98 -6.47
N THR A 17 17.20 13.09 -7.08
CA THR A 17 16.07 13.44 -7.94
C THR A 17 14.78 12.88 -7.39
N TYR A 18 13.70 13.60 -7.64
CA TYR A 18 12.40 13.36 -7.02
C TYR A 18 11.32 13.17 -8.08
N ALA A 19 10.21 12.59 -7.65
CA ALA A 19 8.99 12.55 -8.43
C ALA A 19 7.77 12.87 -7.59
N VAL A 20 6.85 13.59 -8.21
CA VAL A 20 5.49 13.80 -7.68
C VAL A 20 4.52 12.95 -8.46
N THR A 21 3.52 12.39 -7.78
CA THR A 21 2.44 11.67 -8.44
C THR A 21 1.12 12.17 -7.88
N PRO A 22 0.52 13.19 -8.51
CA PRO A 22 -0.75 13.73 -8.04
C PRO A 22 -1.87 12.68 -8.15
N HIS A 23 -2.93 12.92 -7.40
CA HIS A 23 -4.07 12.04 -7.37
C HIS A 23 -4.95 12.23 -8.61
N ILE A 24 -5.22 11.12 -9.33
CA ILE A 24 -6.19 11.07 -10.43
C ILE A 24 -7.21 9.97 -10.10
N PRO A 25 -8.38 10.30 -9.51
CA PRO A 25 -9.39 9.31 -9.11
C PRO A 25 -9.86 8.45 -10.29
N GLY A 26 -9.78 7.14 -10.14
CA GLY A 26 -10.14 6.16 -11.18
C GLY A 26 -9.39 6.29 -12.51
N GLY A 27 -8.37 7.14 -12.60
CA GLY A 27 -7.67 7.44 -13.85
C GLY A 27 -8.42 8.36 -14.82
N PHE A 28 -9.51 8.99 -14.39
CA PHE A 28 -10.26 9.94 -15.23
C PHE A 28 -9.70 11.36 -15.07
N ILE A 29 -9.31 11.97 -16.18
CA ILE A 29 -8.66 13.29 -16.20
C ILE A 29 -9.20 14.12 -17.36
N LYS A 30 -9.44 15.41 -17.11
CA LYS A 30 -9.91 16.36 -18.11
C LYS A 30 -8.73 16.87 -18.98
N PRO A 31 -8.98 17.30 -20.23
CA PRO A 31 -7.91 17.74 -21.13
C PRO A 31 -7.11 18.97 -20.65
N ASP A 32 -7.75 19.91 -19.97
CA ASP A 32 -7.11 21.07 -19.35
C ASP A 32 -6.07 20.66 -18.31
N MET A 33 -6.40 19.67 -17.46
CA MET A 33 -5.45 19.10 -16.52
C MET A 33 -4.29 18.40 -17.23
N ILE A 34 -4.51 17.71 -18.35
CA ILE A 34 -3.40 17.12 -19.13
C ILE A 34 -2.43 18.18 -19.62
N ARG A 35 -2.92 19.32 -20.15
CA ARG A 35 -2.07 20.45 -20.56
C ARG A 35 -1.28 20.97 -19.37
N LYS A 36 -1.94 21.17 -18.23
CA LYS A 36 -1.31 21.61 -16.99
C LYS A 36 -0.15 20.72 -16.54
N TYR A 37 -0.30 19.39 -16.65
CA TYR A 37 0.80 18.47 -16.35
C TYR A 37 1.96 18.60 -17.34
N ALA A 38 1.67 18.80 -18.62
CA ALA A 38 2.68 19.01 -19.65
C ALA A 38 3.46 20.33 -19.40
N ASP A 39 2.74 21.43 -19.15
CA ASP A 39 3.33 22.74 -18.89
C ASP A 39 4.23 22.70 -17.64
N VAL A 40 3.76 22.06 -16.56
CA VAL A 40 4.56 21.89 -15.33
C VAL A 40 5.78 20.99 -15.59
N ALA A 41 5.62 19.87 -16.30
CA ALA A 41 6.75 19.01 -16.61
C ALA A 41 7.80 19.75 -17.46
N GLU A 42 7.38 20.51 -18.47
CA GLU A 42 8.28 21.31 -19.29
C GLU A 42 9.02 22.39 -18.46
N LYS A 43 8.28 23.16 -17.66
CA LYS A 43 8.83 24.23 -16.80
C LYS A 43 9.94 23.75 -15.86
N TYR A 44 9.81 22.54 -15.31
CA TYR A 44 10.77 22.00 -14.34
C TYR A 44 11.69 20.92 -14.93
N GLY A 45 11.69 20.74 -16.25
CA GLY A 45 12.52 19.73 -16.93
C GLY A 45 12.17 18.29 -16.55
N GLY A 46 10.93 18.06 -16.12
CA GLY A 46 10.42 16.76 -15.70
C GLY A 46 9.99 15.88 -16.87
N ILE A 47 9.87 14.58 -16.60
CA ILE A 47 9.36 13.59 -17.57
C ILE A 47 8.04 13.03 -17.06
N LEU A 48 7.04 12.97 -17.95
CA LEU A 48 5.74 12.37 -17.66
C LEU A 48 5.79 10.84 -17.82
N LYS A 49 5.43 10.13 -16.76
CA LYS A 49 5.30 8.67 -16.75
C LYS A 49 3.88 8.23 -16.41
N LEU A 50 3.23 7.53 -17.34
CA LEU A 50 2.01 6.78 -17.05
C LEU A 50 2.31 5.58 -16.15
N THR A 51 1.55 5.44 -15.07
CA THR A 51 1.71 4.37 -14.08
C THR A 51 0.65 3.29 -14.25
N SER A 52 0.94 2.07 -13.78
CA SER A 52 0.01 0.93 -13.84
C SER A 52 -1.28 1.11 -13.02
N ALA A 53 -1.29 2.10 -12.12
CA ALA A 53 -2.44 2.50 -11.31
C ALA A 53 -3.22 3.69 -11.90
N GLN A 54 -3.12 3.91 -13.23
CA GLN A 54 -3.86 4.94 -13.96
C GLN A 54 -3.57 6.37 -13.47
N ARG A 55 -2.30 6.66 -13.18
CA ARG A 55 -1.85 8.01 -12.80
C ARG A 55 -0.74 8.51 -13.72
N ILE A 56 -0.51 9.81 -13.69
CA ILE A 56 0.61 10.48 -14.34
C ILE A 56 1.59 10.93 -13.25
N MET A 57 2.84 10.50 -13.36
CA MET A 57 3.93 10.89 -12.47
C MET A 57 4.85 11.86 -13.21
N ILE A 58 5.28 12.94 -12.54
CA ILE A 58 6.30 13.87 -13.04
C ILE A 58 7.61 13.52 -12.34
N THR A 59 8.62 13.11 -13.10
CA THR A 59 9.92 12.63 -12.60
C THR A 59 11.04 13.62 -12.83
N ALA A 60 12.26 13.30 -12.34
CA ALA A 60 13.48 14.08 -12.55
C ALA A 60 13.45 15.50 -11.93
N LEU A 61 12.60 15.70 -10.92
CA LEU A 61 12.46 16.99 -10.24
C LEU A 61 13.58 17.19 -9.21
N ARG A 62 13.93 18.46 -8.98
CA ARG A 62 14.85 18.88 -7.91
C ARG A 62 14.09 19.09 -6.61
N ALA A 63 14.79 18.98 -5.47
CA ALA A 63 14.17 19.09 -4.15
C ALA A 63 13.54 20.47 -3.92
N GLU A 64 14.26 21.52 -4.32
CA GLU A 64 13.93 22.94 -4.17
C GLU A 64 12.73 23.40 -5.01
N ASP A 65 12.33 22.61 -6.01
CA ASP A 65 11.22 22.94 -6.91
C ASP A 65 9.89 22.28 -6.49
N ILE A 66 9.92 21.33 -5.55
CA ILE A 66 8.75 20.49 -5.26
C ILE A 66 7.51 21.30 -4.83
N ASP A 67 7.68 22.28 -3.95
CA ASP A 67 6.55 23.09 -3.49
C ASP A 67 5.95 23.90 -4.65
N LYS A 68 6.80 24.49 -5.51
CA LYS A 68 6.36 25.24 -6.70
C LYS A 68 5.69 24.36 -7.74
N VAL A 69 6.14 23.11 -7.90
CA VAL A 69 5.49 22.11 -8.76
C VAL A 69 4.05 21.85 -8.29
N TRP A 70 3.83 21.72 -6.98
CA TRP A 70 2.47 21.53 -6.44
C TRP A 70 1.59 22.77 -6.62
N ASP A 71 2.14 23.95 -6.37
CA ASP A 71 1.45 25.23 -6.56
C ASP A 71 1.05 25.42 -8.02
N ASP A 72 1.97 25.20 -8.96
CA ASP A 72 1.71 25.32 -10.39
C ASP A 72 0.69 24.29 -10.86
N LEU A 73 0.69 23.06 -10.30
CA LEU A 73 -0.36 22.06 -10.56
C LEU A 73 -1.71 22.46 -9.97
N GLY A 74 -1.74 23.35 -8.96
CA GLY A 74 -2.94 23.71 -8.20
C GLY A 74 -3.58 22.49 -7.54
N MET A 75 -2.76 21.53 -7.11
CA MET A 75 -3.20 20.29 -6.48
C MET A 75 -2.57 20.15 -5.10
N GLN A 76 -3.30 19.52 -4.18
CA GLN A 76 -2.76 19.25 -2.86
C GLN A 76 -1.58 18.26 -2.93
N PRO A 77 -0.47 18.53 -2.23
CA PRO A 77 0.65 17.60 -2.16
C PRO A 77 0.21 16.21 -1.73
N ALA A 78 0.77 15.18 -2.36
CA ALA A 78 0.38 13.78 -2.14
C ALA A 78 0.92 13.19 -0.81
N ILE A 79 0.68 13.88 0.30
CA ILE A 79 1.06 13.51 1.66
C ILE A 79 0.23 12.31 2.12
N GLY A 80 0.82 11.46 2.95
CA GLY A 80 0.13 10.34 3.59
C GLY A 80 1.08 9.24 3.99
N PHE A 81 0.52 8.13 4.45
CA PHE A 81 1.31 7.00 4.91
C PHE A 81 1.97 6.26 3.74
N ALA A 82 3.20 5.77 3.97
CA ALA A 82 3.86 4.89 3.02
C ALA A 82 3.07 3.58 2.84
N ASN A 83 2.59 3.00 3.94
CA ASN A 83 1.66 1.88 3.92
C ASN A 83 0.22 2.42 4.01
N CYS A 84 -0.46 2.46 2.87
CA CYS A 84 -1.84 2.91 2.76
C CYS A 84 -2.54 2.24 1.59
N VAL A 85 -3.84 2.47 1.51
CA VAL A 85 -4.61 2.27 0.29
C VAL A 85 -4.08 3.19 -0.81
N ARG A 86 -3.67 2.58 -1.93
CA ARG A 86 -3.25 3.28 -3.15
C ARG A 86 -4.48 3.65 -3.98
N SER A 87 -4.29 4.42 -5.04
CA SER A 87 -5.38 4.73 -5.98
C SER A 87 -6.10 3.48 -6.46
N ILE A 88 -7.43 3.58 -6.47
CA ILE A 88 -8.31 2.48 -6.88
C ILE A 88 -8.25 2.42 -8.41
N LYS A 89 -7.90 1.25 -8.95
CA LYS A 89 -7.84 1.05 -10.41
C LYS A 89 -9.25 0.73 -10.95
N VAL A 90 -9.73 1.48 -11.92
CA VAL A 90 -11.12 1.42 -12.39
C VAL A 90 -11.16 1.27 -13.90
N CYS A 91 -11.92 0.30 -14.43
CA CYS A 91 -12.15 0.24 -15.87
C CYS A 91 -13.25 1.23 -16.30
N PRO A 92 -13.44 1.47 -17.62
CA PRO A 92 -14.43 2.43 -18.09
C PRO A 92 -15.90 2.12 -17.75
N GLY A 93 -16.20 0.93 -17.19
CA GLY A 93 -17.54 0.52 -16.76
C GLY A 93 -18.57 0.49 -17.88
N ASN A 94 -19.85 0.37 -17.53
CA ASN A 94 -20.95 0.55 -18.49
C ASN A 94 -21.16 2.03 -18.88
N SER A 95 -20.51 2.98 -18.18
CA SER A 95 -20.48 4.40 -18.51
C SER A 95 -19.81 4.68 -19.87
N PHE A 96 -18.73 3.95 -20.18
CA PHE A 96 -17.91 4.22 -21.38
C PHE A 96 -17.52 2.96 -22.18
N CYS A 97 -17.97 1.77 -21.78
CA CYS A 97 -17.67 0.52 -22.47
C CYS A 97 -18.93 -0.33 -22.70
N LYS A 98 -19.14 -0.75 -23.95
CA LYS A 98 -20.27 -1.63 -24.35
C LYS A 98 -20.28 -3.02 -23.69
N ARG A 99 -19.20 -3.45 -23.05
CA ARG A 99 -19.09 -4.74 -22.35
C ARG A 99 -19.37 -4.63 -20.85
N GLY A 100 -19.48 -3.42 -20.31
CA GLY A 100 -19.73 -3.20 -18.89
C GLY A 100 -21.07 -3.80 -18.50
N LYS A 101 -21.06 -4.69 -17.49
CA LYS A 101 -22.26 -5.25 -16.86
C LYS A 101 -22.71 -4.40 -15.69
N GLN A 102 -21.75 -3.86 -14.96
CA GLN A 102 -21.96 -2.97 -13.83
C GLN A 102 -21.19 -1.65 -13.99
N ASP A 103 -21.62 -0.63 -13.25
CA ASP A 103 -20.96 0.68 -13.24
C ASP A 103 -19.74 0.70 -12.30
N SER A 104 -18.60 0.27 -12.83
CA SER A 104 -17.34 0.32 -12.09
C SER A 104 -16.83 1.72 -11.82
N VAL A 105 -17.26 2.71 -12.61
CA VAL A 105 -16.83 4.11 -12.42
C VAL A 105 -17.44 4.64 -11.13
N LYS A 106 -18.76 4.52 -10.99
CA LYS A 106 -19.46 4.92 -9.76
C LYS A 106 -18.89 4.23 -8.51
N LEU A 107 -18.78 2.90 -8.54
CA LEU A 107 -18.29 2.13 -7.40
C LEU A 107 -16.81 2.44 -7.08
N GLY A 108 -15.97 2.49 -8.10
CA GLY A 108 -14.54 2.75 -7.94
C GLY A 108 -14.25 4.13 -7.35
N LEU A 109 -14.98 5.16 -7.78
CA LEU A 109 -14.84 6.52 -7.24
C LEU A 109 -15.35 6.63 -5.80
N GLU A 110 -16.42 5.91 -5.43
CA GLU A 110 -16.90 5.89 -4.06
C GLU A 110 -15.87 5.23 -3.12
N LEU A 111 -15.29 4.10 -3.53
CA LEU A 111 -14.22 3.44 -2.77
C LEU A 111 -12.96 4.31 -2.67
N ASP A 112 -12.62 5.04 -3.73
CA ASP A 112 -11.48 5.96 -3.73
C ASP A 112 -11.71 7.12 -2.75
N LYS A 113 -12.90 7.72 -2.75
CA LYS A 113 -13.30 8.75 -1.76
C LYS A 113 -13.23 8.24 -0.32
N LEU A 114 -13.67 7.01 -0.05
CA LEU A 114 -13.72 6.45 1.31
C LEU A 114 -12.34 6.04 1.83
N TYR A 115 -11.48 5.50 0.96
CA TYR A 115 -10.32 4.76 1.40
C TYR A 115 -8.98 5.28 0.88
N HIS A 116 -8.92 6.15 -0.13
CA HIS A 116 -7.65 6.65 -0.65
C HIS A 116 -6.77 7.21 0.48
N LYS A 117 -5.50 6.76 0.52
CA LYS A 117 -4.51 7.14 1.55
C LYS A 117 -4.85 6.75 2.99
N LYS A 118 -5.91 5.99 3.24
CA LYS A 118 -6.17 5.38 4.56
C LYS A 118 -4.99 4.50 4.97
N GLU A 119 -4.47 4.70 6.18
CA GLU A 119 -3.33 3.93 6.70
C GLU A 119 -3.66 2.44 6.77
N MET A 120 -2.73 1.61 6.31
CA MET A 120 -2.89 0.16 6.29
C MET A 120 -1.63 -0.51 6.84
N PRO A 121 -1.72 -1.75 7.36
CA PRO A 121 -0.55 -2.51 7.78
C PRO A 121 0.54 -2.60 6.70
N SER A 122 0.16 -2.83 5.44
CA SER A 122 1.04 -2.70 4.26
C SER A 122 0.35 -1.93 3.13
N ARG A 123 1.05 -1.70 2.02
CA ARG A 123 0.45 -1.10 0.81
C ARG A 123 -0.73 -1.96 0.35
N MET A 124 -1.88 -1.33 0.14
CA MET A 124 -3.10 -2.00 -0.29
C MET A 124 -3.52 -1.47 -1.67
N LYS A 125 -3.82 -2.37 -2.61
CA LYS A 125 -4.30 -2.04 -3.96
C LYS A 125 -5.71 -2.56 -4.14
N LEU A 126 -6.60 -1.69 -4.58
CA LEU A 126 -7.97 -2.03 -4.96
C LEU A 126 -8.13 -1.96 -6.47
N GLY A 127 -9.04 -2.77 -7.00
CA GLY A 127 -9.47 -2.66 -8.39
C GLY A 127 -10.94 -3.00 -8.58
N VAL A 128 -11.63 -2.22 -9.40
CA VAL A 128 -13.04 -2.41 -9.74
C VAL A 128 -13.18 -2.58 -11.25
N ALA A 129 -13.72 -3.70 -11.69
CA ALA A 129 -13.97 -4.00 -13.09
C ALA A 129 -15.47 -4.21 -13.31
N GLY A 130 -16.07 -3.54 -14.29
CA GLY A 130 -17.51 -3.70 -14.56
C GLY A 130 -17.91 -4.99 -15.29
N CYS A 131 -16.96 -5.87 -15.65
CA CYS A 131 -17.24 -7.12 -16.36
C CYS A 131 -16.06 -8.13 -16.22
N PRO A 132 -16.27 -9.42 -16.59
CA PRO A 132 -15.24 -10.47 -16.49
C PRO A 132 -13.94 -10.26 -17.26
N ASN A 133 -13.87 -9.30 -18.21
CA ASN A 133 -12.61 -8.94 -18.87
C ASN A 133 -11.55 -8.42 -17.89
N SER A 134 -11.96 -7.96 -16.70
CA SER A 134 -11.03 -7.61 -15.62
C SER A 134 -9.95 -6.59 -16.05
N CYS A 135 -10.31 -5.54 -16.79
CA CYS A 135 -9.33 -4.54 -17.27
C CYS A 135 -8.62 -3.77 -16.13
N SER A 136 -9.19 -3.76 -14.92
CA SER A 136 -8.54 -3.25 -13.71
C SER A 136 -7.75 -4.31 -12.93
N GLU A 137 -7.63 -5.53 -13.47
CA GLU A 137 -6.82 -6.65 -12.97
C GLU A 137 -7.25 -7.14 -11.58
N VAL A 138 -8.55 -7.36 -11.36
CA VAL A 138 -9.11 -7.58 -10.00
C VAL A 138 -8.49 -8.78 -9.27
N TYR A 139 -8.07 -9.82 -10.00
CA TYR A 139 -7.50 -11.05 -9.43
C TYR A 139 -6.10 -10.88 -8.83
N ILE A 140 -5.44 -9.74 -9.05
CA ILE A 140 -4.10 -9.44 -8.49
C ILE A 140 -4.13 -8.20 -7.59
N LYS A 141 -5.31 -7.82 -7.11
CA LYS A 141 -5.53 -6.75 -6.13
C LYS A 141 -5.73 -7.34 -4.76
N ASP A 142 -5.33 -6.58 -3.73
CA ASP A 142 -5.58 -6.97 -2.35
C ASP A 142 -7.09 -7.10 -2.13
N ILE A 143 -7.88 -6.18 -2.70
CA ILE A 143 -9.34 -6.35 -2.86
C ILE A 143 -9.72 -6.07 -4.32
N GLY A 144 -10.35 -7.04 -4.95
CA GLY A 144 -10.85 -6.94 -6.32
C GLY A 144 -12.37 -7.03 -6.36
N VAL A 145 -13.03 -6.17 -7.14
CA VAL A 145 -14.49 -6.21 -7.31
C VAL A 145 -14.85 -6.33 -8.79
N MET A 146 -15.58 -7.38 -9.14
CA MET A 146 -15.92 -7.75 -10.52
C MET A 146 -17.43 -7.68 -10.75
N GLY A 147 -17.86 -6.88 -11.73
CA GLY A 147 -19.25 -6.82 -12.15
C GLY A 147 -19.64 -8.05 -12.96
N THR A 148 -20.81 -8.59 -12.64
CA THR A 148 -21.47 -9.69 -13.34
C THR A 148 -22.88 -9.24 -13.75
N ASP A 149 -23.60 -10.09 -14.48
CA ASP A 149 -25.01 -9.81 -14.81
C ASP A 149 -25.94 -9.89 -13.57
N LYS A 150 -25.46 -10.48 -12.46
CA LYS A 150 -26.22 -10.69 -11.23
C LYS A 150 -25.88 -9.73 -10.10
N GLY A 151 -24.81 -8.96 -10.24
CA GLY A 151 -24.32 -8.04 -9.22
C GLY A 151 -22.80 -7.93 -9.27
N TRP A 152 -22.15 -8.07 -8.12
CA TRP A 152 -20.69 -7.99 -7.98
C TRP A 152 -20.12 -9.22 -7.29
N ASP A 153 -18.96 -9.65 -7.74
CA ASP A 153 -18.12 -10.66 -7.09
C ASP A 153 -16.93 -9.96 -6.41
N VAL A 154 -16.67 -10.30 -5.16
CA VAL A 154 -15.60 -9.71 -4.34
C VAL A 154 -14.50 -10.75 -4.10
N TYR A 155 -13.28 -10.35 -4.41
CA TYR A 155 -12.06 -11.15 -4.29
C TYR A 155 -11.08 -10.50 -3.32
N VAL A 156 -10.27 -11.31 -2.62
CA VAL A 156 -9.32 -10.83 -1.60
C VAL A 156 -7.96 -11.52 -1.68
N GLY A 157 -6.92 -10.82 -1.22
CA GLY A 157 -5.58 -11.40 -1.04
C GLY A 157 -4.72 -11.44 -2.30
N GLY A 158 -5.18 -10.90 -3.44
CA GLY A 158 -4.39 -10.87 -4.66
C GLY A 158 -3.18 -9.94 -4.57
N SER A 159 -2.11 -10.28 -5.26
CA SER A 159 -0.99 -9.38 -5.44
C SER A 159 -0.18 -9.67 -6.69
N ALA A 160 0.26 -8.59 -7.35
CA ALA A 160 1.40 -8.63 -8.26
C ALA A 160 2.68 -8.14 -7.58
N GLY A 161 3.84 -8.56 -8.07
CA GLY A 161 5.15 -8.20 -7.56
C GLY A 161 6.10 -9.41 -7.54
N SER A 162 7.08 -9.37 -6.64
CA SER A 162 8.05 -10.46 -6.47
C SER A 162 7.43 -11.78 -6.00
N HIS A 163 6.33 -11.69 -5.25
CA HIS A 163 5.54 -12.85 -4.81
C HIS A 163 4.11 -12.71 -5.37
N PRO A 164 3.87 -13.10 -6.63
CA PRO A 164 2.54 -13.02 -7.22
C PRO A 164 1.58 -14.00 -6.54
N ARG A 165 0.35 -13.56 -6.28
CA ARG A 165 -0.71 -14.34 -5.65
C ARG A 165 -2.03 -13.99 -6.32
N LEU A 166 -2.80 -14.99 -6.74
CA LEU A 166 -4.16 -14.77 -7.21
C LEU A 166 -5.09 -14.56 -6.02
N ALA A 167 -6.09 -13.70 -6.20
CA ALA A 167 -7.09 -13.40 -5.19
C ALA A 167 -8.08 -14.57 -5.04
N ASP A 168 -8.51 -14.81 -3.81
CA ASP A 168 -9.53 -15.79 -3.48
C ASP A 168 -10.93 -15.17 -3.57
N LEU A 169 -11.89 -15.92 -4.08
CA LEU A 169 -13.29 -15.49 -4.16
C LEU A 169 -13.93 -15.50 -2.76
N LEU A 170 -14.27 -14.31 -2.26
CA LEU A 170 -14.90 -14.15 -0.95
C LEU A 170 -16.42 -14.32 -1.05
N MET A 171 -17.08 -13.54 -1.90
CA MET A 171 -18.53 -13.50 -2.03
C MET A 171 -18.94 -13.14 -3.46
N GLN A 172 -20.07 -13.66 -3.92
CA GLN A 172 -20.58 -13.45 -5.29
C GLN A 172 -21.97 -12.83 -5.26
N ASP A 173 -22.36 -12.28 -6.40
CA ASP A 173 -23.72 -11.79 -6.68
C ASP A 173 -24.22 -10.77 -5.64
N VAL A 174 -23.32 -9.95 -5.08
CA VAL A 174 -23.68 -8.90 -4.11
C VAL A 174 -24.09 -7.60 -4.77
N THR A 175 -24.96 -6.85 -4.10
CA THR A 175 -25.39 -5.51 -4.50
C THR A 175 -24.29 -4.48 -4.29
N TYR A 176 -24.48 -3.28 -4.85
CA TYR A 176 -23.55 -2.16 -4.70
C TYR A 176 -23.32 -1.79 -3.23
N GLU A 177 -24.39 -1.72 -2.44
CA GLU A 177 -24.38 -1.37 -1.02
C GLU A 177 -23.67 -2.45 -0.20
N GLU A 178 -23.90 -3.72 -0.54
CA GLU A 178 -23.23 -4.86 0.08
C GLU A 178 -21.73 -4.88 -0.22
N VAL A 179 -21.30 -4.49 -1.43
CA VAL A 179 -19.86 -4.32 -1.72
C VAL A 179 -19.25 -3.28 -0.78
N LEU A 180 -19.84 -2.09 -0.67
CA LEU A 180 -19.29 -1.03 0.18
C LEU A 180 -19.13 -1.50 1.63
N ARG A 181 -20.15 -2.18 2.15
CA ARG A 181 -20.13 -2.78 3.49
C ARG A 181 -19.08 -3.87 3.63
N LEU A 182 -19.00 -4.79 2.67
CA LEU A 182 -18.06 -5.91 2.71
C LEU A 182 -16.61 -5.42 2.66
N VAL A 183 -16.32 -4.41 1.83
CA VAL A 183 -15.00 -3.77 1.76
C VAL A 183 -14.63 -3.09 3.08
N ASP A 184 -15.57 -2.39 3.73
CA ASP A 184 -15.34 -1.80 5.06
C ASP A 184 -14.95 -2.86 6.10
N ILE A 185 -15.71 -3.97 6.16
CA ILE A 185 -15.43 -5.10 7.07
C ILE A 185 -14.04 -5.68 6.79
N ILE A 186 -13.71 -5.96 5.52
CA ILE A 186 -12.40 -6.51 5.13
C ILE A 186 -11.27 -5.57 5.57
N ILE A 187 -11.42 -4.27 5.32
CA ILE A 187 -10.41 -3.27 5.68
C ILE A 187 -10.22 -3.23 7.20
N ARG A 188 -11.31 -3.13 7.98
CA ARG A 188 -11.22 -3.11 9.44
C ARG A 188 -10.63 -4.41 10.00
N TYR A 189 -11.04 -5.56 9.47
CA TYR A 189 -10.52 -6.85 9.86
C TYR A 189 -9.02 -6.96 9.58
N TYR A 190 -8.56 -6.51 8.42
CA TYR A 190 -7.14 -6.49 8.08
C TYR A 190 -6.35 -5.50 8.95
N GLN A 191 -6.82 -4.27 9.15
CA GLN A 191 -6.18 -3.29 10.03
C GLN A 191 -6.03 -3.80 11.47
N LYS A 192 -7.02 -4.54 11.94
CA LYS A 192 -7.06 -5.09 13.29
C LYS A 192 -6.13 -6.29 13.46
N ASN A 193 -6.13 -7.24 12.52
CA ASN A 193 -5.55 -8.57 12.77
C ASN A 193 -4.21 -8.83 12.06
N ALA A 194 -3.80 -7.97 11.11
CA ALA A 194 -2.56 -8.16 10.38
C ALA A 194 -1.37 -7.46 11.04
N ASP A 195 -0.21 -8.09 10.93
CA ASP A 195 1.07 -7.44 11.18
C ASP A 195 1.45 -6.53 9.99
N ILE A 196 2.67 -6.01 9.95
CA ILE A 196 3.20 -5.28 8.77
C ILE A 196 3.48 -6.26 7.62
N GLU A 197 2.43 -6.74 6.99
CA GLU A 197 2.45 -7.75 5.92
C GLU A 197 1.36 -7.46 4.89
N ARG A 198 1.46 -7.98 3.66
CA ARG A 198 0.44 -7.80 2.61
C ARG A 198 -0.82 -8.61 2.92
N MET A 199 -1.98 -8.20 2.41
CA MET A 199 -3.25 -8.91 2.68
C MET A 199 -3.21 -10.38 2.28
N GLY A 200 -2.60 -10.72 1.14
CA GLY A 200 -2.42 -12.11 0.72
C GLY A 200 -1.61 -12.93 1.73
N GLN A 201 -0.51 -12.38 2.23
CA GLN A 201 0.35 -13.03 3.24
C GLN A 201 -0.39 -13.20 4.56
N PHE A 202 -1.14 -12.17 4.97
CA PHE A 202 -2.01 -12.24 6.13
C PHE A 202 -3.03 -13.38 6.00
N ILE A 203 -3.72 -13.47 4.87
CA ILE A 203 -4.70 -14.53 4.59
C ILE A 203 -4.05 -15.92 4.59
N ASP A 204 -2.85 -16.05 4.02
CA ASP A 204 -2.11 -17.32 4.00
C ASP A 204 -1.71 -17.73 5.43
N ARG A 205 -1.31 -16.76 6.27
CA ARG A 205 -0.96 -16.97 7.68
C ARG A 205 -2.15 -17.39 8.55
N VAL A 206 -3.30 -16.71 8.44
CA VAL A 206 -4.48 -17.02 9.27
C VAL A 206 -5.36 -18.12 8.68
N GLY A 207 -5.17 -18.45 7.41
CA GLY A 207 -5.99 -19.37 6.63
C GLY A 207 -7.24 -18.70 6.05
N PHE A 208 -7.43 -18.84 4.73
CA PHE A 208 -8.57 -18.25 4.01
C PHE A 208 -9.93 -18.69 4.55
N LYS A 209 -10.08 -19.96 4.97
CA LYS A 209 -11.34 -20.45 5.56
C LYS A 209 -11.74 -19.67 6.81
N LYS A 210 -10.78 -19.40 7.69
CA LYS A 210 -11.00 -18.61 8.91
C LYS A 210 -11.31 -17.16 8.57
N PHE A 211 -10.49 -16.54 7.72
CA PHE A 211 -10.71 -15.17 7.25
C PHE A 211 -12.13 -14.99 6.69
N LYS A 212 -12.55 -15.89 5.79
CA LYS A 212 -13.86 -15.87 5.15
C LYS A 212 -14.99 -16.05 6.18
N ALA A 213 -14.85 -16.99 7.11
CA ALA A 213 -15.85 -17.21 8.16
C ALA A 213 -16.05 -15.96 9.03
N ASP A 214 -14.96 -15.34 9.49
CA ASP A 214 -15.02 -14.19 10.39
C ASP A 214 -15.62 -12.95 9.68
N VAL A 215 -15.18 -12.67 8.44
CA VAL A 215 -15.71 -11.55 7.64
C VAL A 215 -17.19 -11.74 7.33
N LEU A 216 -17.60 -12.95 6.94
CA LEU A 216 -19.00 -13.22 6.62
C LEU A 216 -19.89 -13.25 7.86
N ALA A 217 -19.40 -13.69 9.02
CA ALA A 217 -20.13 -13.61 10.28
C ALA A 217 -20.52 -12.16 10.59
N GLU A 218 -19.58 -11.22 10.47
CA GLU A 218 -19.86 -9.79 10.67
C GLU A 218 -20.81 -9.22 9.60
N PHE A 219 -20.63 -9.65 8.34
CA PHE A 219 -21.47 -9.22 7.23
C PHE A 219 -22.95 -9.62 7.42
N TYR A 220 -23.23 -10.83 7.88
CA TYR A 220 -24.62 -11.29 8.05
C TYR A 220 -25.25 -10.88 9.37
N GLN A 221 -24.47 -10.67 10.44
CA GLN A 221 -25.05 -10.46 11.78
C GLN A 221 -25.33 -8.98 12.13
N ASN A 222 -24.98 -7.99 11.30
CA ASN A 222 -25.13 -6.55 11.64
C ASN A 222 -24.46 -6.18 12.98
N VAL A 223 -23.49 -6.97 13.47
CA VAL A 223 -22.84 -6.72 14.77
C VAL A 223 -21.55 -5.94 14.55
N SER A 224 -21.47 -4.75 15.13
CA SER A 224 -20.20 -4.07 15.41
C SER A 224 -19.40 -4.90 16.41
N ALA A 225 -18.58 -5.83 15.93
CA ALA A 225 -17.70 -6.60 16.79
C ALA A 225 -16.42 -5.80 17.11
N GLN A 226 -16.47 -5.04 18.22
CA GLN A 226 -15.25 -4.74 18.94
C GLN A 226 -14.68 -6.05 19.48
N THR A 227 -13.48 -6.38 19.03
CA THR A 227 -12.60 -7.33 19.72
C THR A 227 -11.27 -6.62 19.78
N PRO A 228 -10.56 -6.63 20.90
CA PRO A 228 -9.21 -6.08 20.93
C PRO A 228 -8.32 -6.91 20.00
N PRO A 229 -7.51 -6.29 19.13
CA PRO A 229 -6.39 -7.00 18.53
C PRO A 229 -5.27 -7.12 19.57
N LYS A 230 -4.79 -8.35 19.77
CA LYS A 230 -3.43 -8.65 20.23
C LYS A 230 -3.19 -10.15 20.08
N ILE A 231 -2.41 -10.53 19.08
CA ILE A 231 -1.54 -11.70 19.25
C ILE A 231 -0.37 -11.19 20.10
N GLU A 232 -0.02 -11.94 21.14
CA GLU A 232 1.05 -11.60 22.08
C GLU A 232 2.37 -11.35 21.36
N GLN A 233 3.08 -10.32 21.81
CA GLN A 233 4.48 -10.11 21.47
C GLN A 233 5.24 -11.38 21.86
N SER A 234 6.07 -11.91 20.96
CA SER A 234 6.88 -13.11 21.22
C SER A 234 7.58 -12.98 22.56
N ALA A 235 7.40 -13.97 23.44
CA ALA A 235 8.05 -14.00 24.74
C ALA A 235 9.57 -13.87 24.60
N ALA A 236 10.22 -13.25 25.59
CA ALA A 236 11.67 -13.10 25.63
C ALA A 236 12.35 -14.47 25.40
N GLY A 237 13.25 -14.53 24.41
CA GLY A 237 13.98 -15.76 24.05
C GLY A 237 13.32 -16.65 22.98
N ALA A 238 12.13 -16.30 22.46
CA ALA A 238 11.53 -17.04 21.34
C ALA A 238 12.17 -16.63 20.00
N LYS A 239 12.81 -17.58 19.31
CA LYS A 239 13.17 -17.41 17.89
C LYS A 239 11.88 -17.21 17.09
N ILE A 240 11.83 -16.17 16.28
CA ILE A 240 10.71 -15.94 15.36
C ILE A 240 10.69 -17.10 14.36
N ALA A 241 9.60 -17.85 14.33
CA ALA A 241 9.42 -18.88 13.31
C ALA A 241 9.31 -18.19 11.94
N PRO A 242 10.07 -18.62 10.93
CA PRO A 242 9.84 -18.20 9.56
C PRO A 242 8.40 -18.52 9.17
N VAL A 243 7.62 -17.50 8.81
CA VAL A 243 6.27 -17.71 8.29
C VAL A 243 6.41 -17.96 6.80
N ALA A 244 5.79 -19.02 6.27
CA ALA A 244 5.77 -19.23 4.83
C ALA A 244 5.14 -18.00 4.14
N GLY A 245 5.92 -17.29 3.32
CA GLY A 245 5.50 -16.02 2.71
C GLY A 245 5.55 -14.80 3.63
N GLY A 246 5.85 -14.96 4.92
CA GLY A 246 6.18 -13.87 5.85
C GLY A 246 7.69 -13.69 5.91
N LEU A 247 8.13 -12.51 5.52
CA LEU A 247 9.50 -12.20 5.11
C LEU A 247 10.48 -12.05 6.27
N THR A 248 10.41 -12.88 7.31
CA THR A 248 11.44 -12.91 8.36
C THR A 248 12.46 -13.98 8.04
N GLU A 249 13.73 -13.58 8.04
CA GLU A 249 14.85 -14.50 7.86
C GLU A 249 15.27 -15.15 9.18
N GLY A 250 14.79 -14.63 10.32
CA GLY A 250 15.14 -15.13 11.65
C GLY A 250 16.58 -14.76 12.04
N SER A 251 17.10 -13.68 11.47
CA SER A 251 18.48 -13.20 11.66
C SER A 251 18.70 -12.42 12.96
N LEU A 252 17.62 -12.03 13.64
CA LEU A 252 17.66 -11.21 14.86
C LEU A 252 16.81 -11.86 15.97
N VAL A 253 17.37 -11.96 17.18
CA VAL A 253 16.67 -12.42 18.37
C VAL A 253 16.46 -11.26 19.33
N PHE A 254 15.39 -11.32 20.13
CA PHE A 254 15.14 -10.32 21.17
C PHE A 254 16.31 -10.27 22.17
N GLY A 255 16.87 -9.07 22.38
CA GLY A 255 18.08 -8.82 23.17
C GLY A 255 19.31 -8.53 22.32
N ASP A 256 19.31 -8.93 21.04
CA ASP A 256 20.41 -8.59 20.12
C ASP A 256 20.37 -7.11 19.73
N PRO A 257 21.54 -6.44 19.63
CA PRO A 257 21.60 -5.10 19.07
C PRO A 257 21.25 -5.12 17.58
N ILE A 258 20.66 -4.04 17.09
CA ILE A 258 20.41 -3.87 15.65
C ILE A 258 21.73 -3.51 14.98
N THR A 259 22.15 -4.32 14.01
CA THR A 259 23.40 -4.16 13.27
C THR A 259 23.15 -3.75 11.80
N ALA A 260 24.23 -3.48 11.07
CA ALA A 260 24.19 -3.17 9.66
C ALA A 260 23.55 -4.29 8.80
N ASP A 261 23.67 -5.54 9.25
CA ASP A 261 23.19 -6.73 8.55
C ASP A 261 21.81 -7.21 9.02
N SER A 262 21.28 -6.63 10.11
CA SER A 262 19.93 -6.93 10.58
C SER A 262 18.90 -6.63 9.49
N VAL A 263 18.01 -7.59 9.24
CA VAL A 263 16.96 -7.46 8.22
C VAL A 263 15.80 -6.64 8.76
N ILE A 264 15.27 -5.69 7.96
CA ILE A 264 14.21 -4.77 8.38
C ILE A 264 12.97 -5.51 8.90
N SER A 265 12.57 -6.61 8.27
CA SER A 265 11.41 -7.41 8.72
C SER A 265 11.61 -8.03 10.09
N ASP A 266 12.81 -8.53 10.39
CA ASP A 266 13.15 -9.09 11.68
C ASP A 266 13.15 -7.97 12.73
N ILE A 267 13.73 -6.80 12.41
CA ILE A 267 13.73 -5.64 13.31
C ILE A 267 12.31 -5.20 13.68
N ILE A 268 11.41 -5.04 12.72
CA ILE A 268 10.05 -4.56 13.00
C ILE A 268 9.19 -5.59 13.75
N ARG A 269 9.52 -6.89 13.66
CA ARG A 269 8.85 -7.94 14.42
C ARG A 269 9.41 -8.07 15.84
N VAL A 270 10.73 -8.06 16.00
CA VAL A 270 11.40 -8.15 17.31
C VAL A 270 11.21 -6.85 18.11
N TYR A 271 11.37 -5.70 17.44
CA TYR A 271 11.37 -4.36 18.02
C TYR A 271 10.36 -3.43 17.32
N PRO A 272 9.03 -3.65 17.45
CA PRO A 272 8.01 -2.86 16.76
C PRO A 272 8.06 -1.36 17.08
N GLN A 273 8.63 -0.96 18.21
CA GLN A 273 8.87 0.44 18.58
C GLN A 273 9.84 1.19 17.65
N THR A 274 10.57 0.49 16.77
CA THR A 274 11.46 1.09 15.77
C THR A 274 10.72 1.64 14.55
N VAL A 275 9.46 1.25 14.33
CA VAL A 275 8.65 1.65 13.16
C VAL A 275 8.56 3.18 12.97
N PRO A 276 8.31 3.99 14.03
CA PRO A 276 8.32 5.45 13.90
C PRO A 276 9.68 6.01 13.46
N VAL A 277 10.79 5.40 13.89
CA VAL A 277 12.15 5.81 13.50
C VAL A 277 12.33 5.62 12.00
N PHE A 278 12.05 4.42 11.47
CA PHE A 278 12.11 4.16 10.03
C PHE A 278 11.24 5.13 9.22
N ARG A 279 10.01 5.38 9.67
CA ARG A 279 9.11 6.34 9.01
C ARG A 279 9.69 7.75 8.97
N SER A 280 10.30 8.22 10.07
CA SER A 280 10.91 9.55 10.15
C SER A 280 12.09 9.73 9.19
N LEU A 281 12.81 8.64 8.92
CA LEU A 281 13.94 8.57 7.99
C LEU A 281 13.52 8.41 6.51
N GLY A 282 12.21 8.35 6.23
CA GLY A 282 11.69 8.12 4.88
C GLY A 282 11.68 6.65 4.44
N MET A 283 11.95 5.71 5.35
CA MET A 283 11.90 4.26 5.15
C MET A 283 10.55 3.67 5.58
N GLY A 284 9.44 4.33 5.21
CA GLY A 284 8.11 3.96 5.71
C GLY A 284 7.46 2.74 5.03
N CYS A 285 8.00 2.23 3.92
CA CYS A 285 7.44 1.14 3.13
C CYS A 285 7.72 -0.26 3.71
N LEU A 286 7.60 -0.42 5.02
CA LEU A 286 8.12 -1.56 5.79
C LEU A 286 7.47 -2.91 5.45
N GLY A 287 6.30 -2.92 4.79
CA GLY A 287 5.64 -4.14 4.31
C GLY A 287 5.85 -4.41 2.81
N CYS A 288 6.77 -3.69 2.16
CA CYS A 288 7.15 -3.90 0.76
C CYS A 288 8.12 -5.08 0.66
N PRO A 289 7.98 -5.98 -0.35
CA PRO A 289 8.90 -7.09 -0.53
C PRO A 289 10.38 -6.68 -0.63
N SER A 290 10.66 -5.48 -1.15
CA SER A 290 12.02 -4.95 -1.20
C SER A 290 12.54 -4.63 0.21
N ALA A 291 11.75 -3.94 1.03
CA ALA A 291 12.18 -3.54 2.37
C ALA A 291 12.31 -4.74 3.31
N THR A 292 11.39 -5.68 3.21
CA THR A 292 11.31 -6.81 4.14
C THR A 292 12.45 -7.82 4.03
N GLY A 293 13.18 -7.87 2.91
CA GLY A 293 14.37 -8.73 2.77
C GLY A 293 15.67 -7.93 2.77
N GLU A 294 15.61 -6.65 3.17
CA GLU A 294 16.73 -5.73 3.05
C GLU A 294 17.44 -5.56 4.39
N ALA A 295 18.77 -5.58 4.37
CA ALA A 295 19.60 -5.24 5.52
C ALA A 295 19.63 -3.71 5.75
N VAL A 296 19.76 -3.26 7.00
CA VAL A 296 19.81 -1.81 7.33
C VAL A 296 20.84 -1.05 6.51
N LYS A 297 22.03 -1.64 6.27
CA LYS A 297 23.08 -1.02 5.44
C LYS A 297 22.60 -0.68 4.03
N LYS A 298 21.85 -1.59 3.41
CA LYS A 298 21.36 -1.42 2.04
C LYS A 298 20.22 -0.41 2.00
N ALA A 299 19.31 -0.46 2.98
CA ALA A 299 18.26 0.53 3.12
C ALA A 299 18.84 1.95 3.30
N ALA A 300 19.86 2.11 4.16
CA ALA A 300 20.54 3.39 4.36
C ALA A 300 21.19 3.91 3.06
N GLU A 301 21.85 3.04 2.29
CA GLU A 301 22.44 3.37 0.99
C GLU A 301 21.39 3.86 -0.03
N ILE A 302 20.31 3.10 -0.21
CA ILE A 302 19.22 3.44 -1.15
C ILE A 302 18.58 4.78 -0.82
N HIS A 303 18.40 5.06 0.47
CA HIS A 303 17.79 6.30 0.95
C HIS A 303 18.81 7.46 1.10
N GLY A 304 20.10 7.19 0.88
CA GLY A 304 21.19 8.18 1.01
C GLY A 304 21.27 8.74 2.42
N LEU A 305 21.24 7.85 3.41
CA LEU A 305 21.32 8.11 4.85
C LEU A 305 22.68 7.66 5.40
N ASN A 306 23.13 8.31 6.48
CA ASN A 306 24.33 7.90 7.20
C ASN A 306 24.01 6.65 8.03
N LEU A 307 24.65 5.52 7.74
CA LEU A 307 24.39 4.24 8.42
C LEU A 307 24.60 4.33 9.94
N THR A 308 25.64 5.02 10.40
CA THR A 308 25.93 5.18 11.83
C THR A 308 24.82 5.93 12.55
N GLU A 309 24.30 6.99 11.95
CA GLU A 309 23.16 7.74 12.51
C GLU A 309 21.88 6.91 12.53
N VAL A 310 21.62 6.13 11.48
CA VAL A 310 20.47 5.22 11.42
C VAL A 310 20.54 4.18 12.53
N LEU A 311 21.69 3.51 12.69
CA LEU A 311 21.89 2.50 13.72
C LEU A 311 21.81 3.09 15.13
N ALA A 312 22.37 4.28 15.35
CA ALA A 312 22.27 4.98 16.63
C ALA A 312 20.82 5.31 16.98
N ALA A 313 20.04 5.81 16.01
CA ALA A 313 18.63 6.13 16.22
C ALA A 313 17.79 4.88 16.52
N LEU A 314 18.03 3.77 15.82
CA LEU A 314 17.33 2.51 16.05
C LEU A 314 17.68 1.90 17.41
N ASN A 315 18.98 1.81 17.74
CA ASN A 315 19.44 1.21 19.00
C ASN A 315 19.12 2.08 20.23
N LYS A 316 18.96 3.40 20.07
CA LYS A 316 18.51 4.27 21.15
C LYS A 316 17.12 3.84 21.65
N VAL A 317 16.19 3.57 20.74
CA VAL A 317 14.79 3.24 21.08
C VAL A 317 14.64 1.83 21.66
N ILE A 318 15.57 0.91 21.37
CA ILE A 318 15.56 -0.41 22.02
C ILE A 318 16.14 -0.37 23.45
N ALA A 319 17.07 0.54 23.74
CA ALA A 319 17.72 0.63 25.06
C ALA A 319 16.89 1.38 26.12
N GLU A 320 15.88 2.14 25.70
CA GLU A 320 14.99 2.92 26.59
C GLU A 320 13.82 2.08 27.19
N LYS A 321 13.80 0.75 26.98
CA LYS A 321 12.78 -0.18 27.49
C LYS A 321 13.38 -1.48 27.97
#